data_AF-A0A7X3LCB9-F1
#
_entry.id   AF-A0A7X3LCB9-F1
#
_cell.length_a   1.000
_cell.length_b   1.000
_cell.length_c   1.000
_cell.angle_alpha   90.00
_cell.angle_beta   90.00
_cell.angle_gamma   90.00
#
_symmetry.space_group_name_H-M   'P 1'
#
loop_
_entity.id
_entity.type
_entity.pdbx_description
1 polymer ?
#
loop_
_entity_poly.entity_id
_entity_poly.type
_entity_poly.pdbx_seq_one_letter_code
_entity_poly.pdbx_strand_id
1 'polypeptide(L)'
;MRCRIPETTLREALAAGATYAAIARAHGDDPAAVRARCVALDLSRSRTQGRIPPEPVLRVALAMDGVSVARLARAWGCHPDALSRAARRLGLPTDPVGRAALRGGR
;
A
#
# COMPACT_ATOMS: atom_id res chain seq x y z
N MET A 1 5.15 -4.73 -25.78
CA MET A 1 3.84 -5.40 -25.63
C MET A 1 2.83 -4.39 -25.10
N ARG A 2 1.64 -4.28 -25.70
CA ARG A 2 0.54 -3.43 -25.20
C ARG A 2 -0.44 -4.30 -24.42
N CYS A 3 -0.70 -3.94 -23.16
CA CYS A 3 -1.73 -4.57 -22.32
C CYS A 3 -3.10 -4.41 -22.99
N ARG A 4 -3.83 -5.53 -23.15
CA ARG A 4 -5.14 -5.58 -23.80
C ARG A 4 -6.30 -5.51 -22.81
N ILE A 5 -6.01 -5.51 -21.51
CA ILE A 5 -7.02 -5.48 -20.45
C ILE A 5 -7.78 -4.14 -20.52
N PRO A 6 -9.13 -4.17 -20.55
CA PRO A 6 -9.96 -2.97 -20.49
C PRO A 6 -9.69 -2.14 -19.23
N GLU A 7 -9.84 -0.82 -19.35
CA GLU A 7 -9.64 0.12 -18.23
C GLU A 7 -10.58 -0.15 -17.05
N THR A 8 -11.84 -0.51 -17.33
CA THR A 8 -12.84 -0.85 -16.31
C THR A 8 -12.40 -2.06 -15.48
N THR A 9 -11.96 -3.13 -16.17
CA THR A 9 -11.44 -4.34 -15.53
C THR A 9 -10.18 -4.04 -14.70
N LEU A 10 -9.28 -3.19 -15.20
CA LEU A 10 -8.12 -2.74 -14.44
C LEU A 10 -8.56 -1.99 -13.17
N ARG A 11 -9.52 -1.06 -13.26
CA ARG A 11 -10.05 -0.34 -12.09
C ARG A 11 -10.65 -1.27 -11.05
N GLU A 12 -11.52 -2.17 -11.46
CA GLU A 12 -12.19 -3.12 -10.56
C GLU A 12 -11.18 -4.04 -9.86
N ALA A 13 -10.24 -4.62 -10.60
CA ALA A 13 -9.22 -5.48 -10.03
C ALA A 13 -8.29 -4.72 -9.07
N LEU A 14 -7.94 -3.47 -9.40
CA LEU A 14 -7.15 -2.61 -8.52
C LEU A 14 -7.92 -2.21 -7.26
N ALA A 15 -9.20 -1.90 -7.38
CA ALA A 15 -10.09 -1.60 -6.26
C ALA A 15 -10.27 -2.81 -5.33
N ALA A 16 -10.33 -4.02 -5.89
CA ALA A 16 -10.29 -5.29 -5.15
C ALA A 16 -8.92 -5.59 -4.51
N GLY A 17 -7.90 -4.73 -4.74
CA GLY A 17 -6.57 -4.87 -4.17
C GLY A 17 -5.67 -5.88 -4.89
N ALA A 18 -6.02 -6.30 -6.11
CA ALA A 18 -5.20 -7.23 -6.90
C ALA A 18 -3.85 -6.60 -7.29
N THR A 19 -2.79 -7.40 -7.30
CA THR A 19 -1.46 -6.97 -7.76
C THR A 19 -1.40 -6.97 -9.28
N TYR A 20 -0.48 -6.21 -9.89
CA TYR A 20 -0.30 -6.24 -11.34
C TYR A 20 0.03 -7.64 -11.86
N ALA A 21 0.79 -8.44 -11.10
CA ALA A 21 1.10 -9.82 -11.42
C ALA A 21 -0.15 -10.73 -11.39
N ALA A 22 -1.04 -10.54 -10.41
CA ALA A 22 -2.30 -11.28 -10.34
C ALA A 22 -3.23 -10.93 -11.51
N ILE A 23 -3.34 -9.64 -11.84
CA ILE A 23 -4.11 -9.15 -12.98
C ILE A 23 -3.54 -9.71 -14.29
N ALA A 24 -2.23 -9.62 -14.49
CA ALA A 24 -1.53 -10.16 -15.65
C ALA A 24 -1.78 -11.66 -15.84
N ARG A 25 -1.66 -12.44 -14.76
CA ARG A 25 -1.91 -13.89 -14.77
C ARG A 25 -3.37 -14.23 -15.11
N ALA A 26 -4.33 -13.45 -14.60
CA ALA A 26 -5.75 -13.67 -14.86
C ALA A 26 -6.13 -13.40 -16.33
N HIS A 27 -5.38 -12.54 -17.02
CA HIS A 27 -5.69 -12.11 -18.39
C HIS A 27 -4.65 -12.55 -19.44
N GLY A 28 -3.66 -13.36 -19.06
CA GLY A 28 -2.61 -13.83 -19.96
C GLY A 28 -1.73 -12.70 -20.51
N ASP A 29 -1.57 -11.63 -19.75
CA ASP A 29 -0.80 -10.43 -20.14
C ASP A 29 0.52 -10.35 -19.36
N ASP A 30 1.41 -9.44 -19.76
CA ASP A 30 2.68 -9.23 -19.07
C ASP A 30 2.52 -8.23 -17.89
N PRO A 31 3.05 -8.50 -16.68
CA PRO A 31 2.93 -7.60 -15.54
C PRO A 31 3.50 -6.19 -15.77
N ALA A 32 4.58 -6.05 -16.56
CA ALA A 32 5.14 -4.76 -16.89
C ALA A 32 4.24 -4.01 -17.89
N ALA A 33 3.63 -4.71 -18.85
CA ALA A 33 2.63 -4.13 -19.74
C ALA A 33 1.38 -3.64 -18.96
N VAL A 34 0.90 -4.42 -17.98
CA VAL A 34 -0.20 -4.02 -17.09
C VAL A 34 0.17 -2.77 -16.30
N ARG A 35 1.37 -2.72 -15.72
CA ARG A 35 1.87 -1.53 -15.00
C ARG A 35 1.92 -0.30 -15.92
N ALA A 36 2.51 -0.42 -17.10
CA ALA A 36 2.63 0.69 -18.05
C ALA A 36 1.25 1.23 -18.45
N ARG A 37 0.27 0.35 -18.67
CA ARG A 37 -1.13 0.72 -18.94
C ARG A 37 -1.78 1.44 -17.77
N CYS A 38 -1.60 0.95 -16.54
CA CYS A 38 -2.13 1.60 -15.35
C CYS A 38 -1.51 2.99 -15.09
N VAL A 39 -0.25 3.20 -15.46
CA VAL A 39 0.40 4.51 -15.41
C VAL A 39 -0.18 5.44 -16.48
N ALA A 40 -0.32 4.97 -17.72
CA ALA A 40 -0.87 5.77 -18.82
C ALA A 40 -2.33 6.20 -18.58
N LEU A 41 -3.10 5.39 -17.85
CA LEU A 41 -4.49 5.67 -17.46
C LEU A 41 -4.61 6.40 -16.10
N ASP A 42 -3.49 6.82 -15.51
CA ASP A 42 -3.39 7.44 -14.18
C ASP A 42 -4.00 6.62 -13.01
N LEU A 43 -4.30 5.34 -13.25
CA LEU A 43 -4.84 4.40 -12.26
C LEU A 43 -3.84 4.05 -11.14
N SER A 44 -2.55 4.27 -11.41
CA SER A 44 -1.49 4.09 -10.43
C SER A 44 -1.67 4.99 -9.19
N ARG A 45 -2.23 6.20 -9.35
CA ARG A 45 -2.53 7.11 -8.22
C ARG A 45 -3.74 6.67 -7.40
N SER A 46 -4.67 5.96 -8.02
CA SER A 46 -5.88 5.45 -7.35
C SER A 46 -5.57 4.41 -6.27
N ARG A 47 -4.43 3.69 -6.39
CA ARG A 47 -3.94 2.77 -5.33
C ARG A 47 -3.42 3.48 -4.08
N THR A 48 -3.25 4.80 -4.14
CA THR A 48 -2.56 5.62 -3.12
C THR A 48 -3.41 6.73 -2.53
N GLN A 49 -4.73 6.71 -2.74
CA GLN A 49 -5.63 7.71 -2.15
C GLN A 49 -5.89 7.51 -0.65
N GLY A 50 -5.37 6.44 -0.04
CA GLY A 50 -5.43 6.26 1.39
C GLY A 50 -4.78 7.39 2.16
N ARG A 51 -5.53 7.96 3.11
CA ARG A 51 -5.04 9.03 3.96
C ARG A 51 -4.17 8.43 5.06
N ILE A 52 -2.96 8.97 5.20
CA ILE A 52 -2.12 8.64 6.35
C ILE A 52 -2.84 9.13 7.61
N PRO A 53 -3.05 8.25 8.61
CA PRO A 53 -3.73 8.65 9.84
C PRO A 53 -2.91 9.68 10.62
N PRO A 54 -3.55 10.49 11.48
CA PRO A 54 -2.84 11.42 12.35
C PRO A 54 -1.91 10.66 13.31
N GLU A 55 -0.86 11.35 13.78
CA GLU A 55 0.18 10.80 14.64
C GLU A 55 -0.30 9.91 15.80
N PRO A 56 -1.28 10.31 16.64
CA PRO A 56 -1.71 9.47 17.77
C PRO A 56 -2.27 8.12 17.31
N VAL A 57 -3.03 8.11 16.20
CA VAL A 57 -3.58 6.88 15.63
C VAL A 57 -2.46 6.01 15.03
N LEU A 58 -1.50 6.64 14.35
CA LEU A 58 -0.35 5.93 13.79
C LEU A 58 0.52 5.31 14.88
N ARG A 59 0.76 6.03 16.00
CA ARG A 59 1.53 5.54 17.15
C ARG A 59 0.89 4.30 17.77
N VAL A 60 -0.43 4.35 18.05
CA VAL A 60 -1.17 3.21 18.61
C VAL A 60 -1.10 2.00 17.69
N ALA A 61 -1.33 2.20 16.40
CA ALA A 61 -1.28 1.13 15.42
C ALA A 61 0.11 0.51 15.25
N LEU A 62 1.17 1.31 15.30
CA LEU A 62 2.55 0.80 15.30
C LEU A 62 2.88 0.05 16.59
N ALA A 63 2.29 0.41 17.72
CA ALA A 63 2.46 -0.32 18.97
C ALA A 63 1.75 -1.69 18.97
N MET A 64 0.73 -1.89 18.13
CA MET A 64 0.02 -3.18 18.03
C MET A 64 0.96 -4.33 17.67
N ASP A 65 0.82 -5.45 18.37
CA ASP A 65 1.63 -6.63 18.12
C ASP A 65 1.11 -7.47 16.95
N GLY A 66 2.03 -8.14 16.26
CA GLY A 66 1.73 -8.99 15.10
C GLY A 66 1.24 -8.26 13.84
N VAL A 67 1.08 -6.94 13.86
CA VAL A 67 0.62 -6.17 12.67
C VAL A 67 1.83 -5.57 11.95
N SER A 68 2.07 -5.97 10.70
CA SER A 68 3.14 -5.38 9.89
C SER A 68 2.77 -4.00 9.34
N VAL A 69 3.78 -3.18 9.05
CA VAL A 69 3.63 -1.86 8.37
C VAL A 69 2.88 -2.01 7.05
N ALA A 70 3.16 -3.08 6.28
CA ALA A 70 2.45 -3.37 5.04
C ALA A 70 0.95 -3.65 5.26
N ARG A 71 0.60 -4.35 6.35
CA ARG A 71 -0.79 -4.64 6.70
C ARG A 71 -1.53 -3.37 7.14
N LEU A 72 -0.88 -2.52 7.93
CA LEU A 72 -1.41 -1.19 8.31
C LEU A 72 -1.64 -0.30 7.09
N ALA A 73 -0.65 -0.22 6.21
CA ALA A 73 -0.74 0.58 4.98
C ALA A 73 -1.89 0.11 4.08
N ARG A 74 -2.07 -1.22 3.96
CA ARG A 74 -3.22 -1.79 3.24
C ARG A 74 -4.55 -1.44 3.90
N ALA A 75 -4.64 -1.50 5.23
CA ALA A 75 -5.86 -1.15 5.96
C ALA A 75 -6.26 0.31 5.77
N TRP A 76 -5.28 1.21 5.62
CA TRP A 76 -5.53 2.63 5.36
C TRP A 76 -5.50 3.02 3.88
N GLY A 77 -5.34 2.05 2.96
CA GLY A 77 -5.32 2.29 1.52
C GLY A 77 -4.13 3.12 1.04
N CYS A 78 -3.06 3.24 1.83
CA CYS A 78 -1.87 4.02 1.49
C CYS A 78 -0.69 3.11 1.12
N HIS A 79 0.31 3.66 0.44
CA HIS A 79 1.52 2.89 0.12
C HIS A 79 2.34 2.60 1.40
N PRO A 80 2.92 1.40 1.59
CA PRO A 80 3.80 1.10 2.72
C PRO A 80 4.94 2.12 2.89
N ASP A 81 5.60 2.49 1.79
CA ASP A 81 6.66 3.52 1.84
C ASP A 81 6.15 4.91 2.21
N ALA A 82 4.90 5.23 1.89
CA ALA A 82 4.30 6.50 2.31
C ALA A 82 4.05 6.48 3.83
N LEU A 83 3.53 5.37 4.35
CA LEU A 83 3.34 5.17 5.79
C LEU A 83 4.67 5.21 6.54
N SER A 84 5.69 4.51 6.05
CA SER A 84 7.04 4.49 6.65
C SER A 84 7.68 5.89 6.65
N ARG A 85 7.54 6.64 5.55
CA ARG A 85 8.03 8.02 5.48
C ARG A 85 7.30 8.94 6.45
N ALA A 86 5.99 8.79 6.61
CA ALA A 86 5.23 9.58 7.57
C ALA A 86 5.58 9.23 9.02
N ALA A 87 5.68 7.95 9.36
CA ALA A 87 6.14 7.51 10.67
C ALA A 87 7.51 8.10 11.02
N ARG A 88 8.47 8.04 10.10
CA ARG A 88 9.80 8.63 10.28
C ARG A 88 9.76 10.15 10.49
N ARG A 89 8.94 10.87 9.72
CA ARG A 89 8.75 12.34 9.89
C ARG A 89 8.17 12.69 11.26
N LEU A 90 7.37 11.80 11.83
CA LEU A 90 6.76 11.94 13.16
C LEU A 90 7.64 11.38 14.28
N GLY A 91 8.88 10.94 13.98
CA GLY A 91 9.78 10.32 14.95
C GLY A 91 9.33 8.95 15.46
N LEU A 92 8.41 8.28 14.76
CA LEU A 92 7.89 6.97 15.14
C LEU A 92 8.73 5.85 14.51
N PRO A 93 9.19 4.87 15.31
CA PRO A 93 9.92 3.72 14.80
C PRO A 93 8.99 2.78 14.02
N THR A 94 9.49 2.25 12.90
CA THR A 94 8.76 1.32 12.03
C THR A 94 9.36 -0.07 12.01
N ASP A 95 10.58 -0.21 12.49
CA ASP A 95 11.30 -1.47 12.63
C ASP A 95 10.82 -2.26 13.86
N PRO A 96 11.00 -3.60 13.88
CA PRO A 96 10.52 -4.43 14.98
C PRO A 96 11.06 -4.01 16.35
N VAL A 97 12.32 -3.59 16.42
CA VAL A 97 13.00 -3.24 17.68
C VAL A 97 12.44 -1.94 18.24
N GLY A 98 12.40 -0.87 17.46
CA GLY A 98 11.85 0.41 17.89
C GLY A 98 10.34 0.35 18.16
N ARG A 99 9.60 -0.49 17.43
CA ARG A 99 8.17 -0.73 17.73
C ARG A 99 7.95 -1.44 19.06
N ALA A 100 8.87 -2.29 19.51
CA ALA A 100 8.81 -2.87 20.84
C ALA A 100 8.97 -1.79 21.93
N ALA A 101 9.82 -0.78 21.70
CA ALA A 101 9.98 0.34 22.64
C ALA A 101 8.70 1.19 22.80
N LEU A 102 7.88 1.33 21.74
CA LEU A 102 6.56 1.98 21.83
C LEU A 102 5.59 1.27 22.77
N ARG A 103 5.81 -0.01 23.07
CA ARG A 103 4.96 -0.81 23.97
C ARG A 103 5.40 -0.70 25.43
N GLY A 104 6.70 -0.54 25.68
CA GLY A 104 7.30 -0.55 27.01
C GLY A 104 7.25 0.78 27.75
N GLY A 105 6.85 1.88 27.10
CA GLY A 105 6.75 3.21 27.72
C GLY A 105 5.44 3.49 28.45
N ARG A 106 4.84 2.48 29.09
CA ARG A 106 3.54 2.58 29.76
C ARG A 106 3.68 2.60 31.27
#